data_AF-A0A7S3VX34-F1
#
_entry.id   AF-A0A7S3VX34-F1
#
_cell.length_a   1.000
_cell.length_b   1.000
_cell.length_c   1.000
_cell.angle_alpha   90.00
_cell.angle_beta   90.00
_cell.angle_gamma   90.00
#
_symmetry.space_group_name_H-M   'P 1'
#
loop_
_entity.id
_entity.type
_entity.pdbx_description
1 polymer ?
#
loop_
_entity_poly.entity_id
_entity_poly.type
_entity_poly.pdbx_seq_one_letter_code
_entity_poly.pdbx_strand_id
1 'polypeptide(L)'
;EIKVMLDATKNFRGLTMSPELLCLLTDLVDPKDYVPSDTKLDPASSDFLFMQAIFQGSLESHRLDYHSDEWCEPAQLEVQSISVVAFPPELLRKYLRQRERISKRPIAELASPMDNALRPAISSKDVNEYFLFHGCPWNAVEQIQQKGWDWRLSGKQTGAMFGQGIYF
;
A
#
# COMPACT_ATOMS: atom_id res chain seq x y z
N GLU A 1 32.28 -3.77 0.12
CA GLU A 1 31.51 -3.03 1.14
C GLU A 1 30.48 -2.19 0.40
N ILE A 2 29.24 -2.69 0.28
CA ILE A 2 28.20 -2.01 -0.51
C ILE A 2 27.45 -1.08 0.46
N LYS A 3 27.78 0.21 0.40
CA LYS A 3 26.92 1.27 0.95
C LYS A 3 25.68 1.35 0.06
N VAL A 4 24.59 0.74 0.51
CA VAL A 4 23.26 1.00 -0.07
C VAL A 4 22.87 2.40 0.39
N MET A 5 23.03 3.39 -0.48
CA MET A 5 22.32 4.65 -0.32
C MET A 5 20.86 4.34 -0.60
N LEU A 6 20.04 4.41 0.45
CA LEU A 6 18.59 4.54 0.32
C LEU A 6 18.34 5.68 -0.66
N ASP A 7 17.52 5.43 -1.69
CA ASP A 7 17.00 6.51 -2.50
C ASP A 7 15.96 7.28 -1.69
N ALA A 8 16.46 8.12 -0.77
CA ALA A 8 15.72 9.04 0.08
C ALA A 8 15.10 10.21 -0.73
N THR A 9 14.91 10.07 -2.05
CA THR A 9 14.54 11.17 -2.95
C THR A 9 13.05 11.26 -3.26
N LYS A 10 12.19 10.34 -2.82
CA LYS A 10 10.74 10.64 -2.77
C LYS A 10 10.43 11.48 -1.53
N ASN A 11 10.98 12.69 -1.56
CA ASN A 11 10.66 13.78 -0.68
C ASN A 11 9.22 14.21 -0.98
N PHE A 12 8.23 13.53 -0.38
CA PHE A 12 6.84 13.91 -0.57
C PHE A 12 6.58 15.15 0.29
N ARG A 13 6.67 16.33 -0.33
CA ARG A 13 6.48 17.63 0.31
C ARG A 13 7.42 17.94 1.49
N GLY A 14 8.66 17.46 1.49
CA GLY A 14 9.61 17.74 2.58
C GLY A 14 9.64 16.67 3.68
N LEU A 15 8.78 15.64 3.60
CA LEU A 15 8.64 14.62 4.65
C LEU A 15 9.48 13.38 4.32
N THR A 16 10.12 12.84 5.36
CA THR A 16 10.89 11.60 5.29
C THR A 16 10.29 10.55 6.24
N MET A 17 10.25 9.29 5.80
CA MET A 17 9.90 8.17 6.66
C MET A 17 11.08 7.78 7.55
N SER A 18 10.77 7.17 8.69
CA SER A 18 11.75 6.45 9.50
C SER A 18 12.34 5.28 8.69
N PRO A 19 13.60 4.90 8.95
CA PRO A 19 14.17 3.67 8.37
C PRO A 19 13.34 2.43 8.68
N GLU A 20 12.69 2.37 9.84
CA GLU A 20 11.88 1.24 10.28
C GLU A 20 10.62 1.08 9.41
N LEU A 21 9.86 2.16 9.21
CA LEU A 21 8.69 2.14 8.34
C LEU A 21 9.09 1.97 6.88
N LEU A 22 10.19 2.57 6.45
CA LEU A 22 10.75 2.36 5.13
C LEU A 22 11.08 0.87 4.92
N CYS A 23 11.77 0.21 5.85
CA CYS A 23 12.03 -1.24 5.79
C CYS A 23 10.73 -2.05 5.69
N LEU A 24 9.69 -1.70 6.47
CA LEU A 24 8.38 -2.35 6.36
C LEU A 24 7.72 -2.15 4.98
N LEU A 25 7.97 -1.01 4.32
CA LEU A 25 7.40 -0.67 3.02
C LEU A 25 8.28 -1.07 1.82
N THR A 26 9.57 -1.30 2.01
CA THR A 26 10.54 -1.47 0.91
C THR A 26 11.23 -2.83 0.92
N ASP A 27 11.87 -3.20 2.03
CA ASP A 27 12.65 -4.41 2.19
C ASP A 27 12.06 -5.20 3.34
N LEU A 28 10.87 -5.75 3.09
CA LEU A 28 10.12 -6.57 4.03
C LEU A 28 11.06 -7.43 4.88
N VAL A 29 10.95 -7.25 6.20
CA VAL A 29 11.74 -7.97 7.21
C VAL A 29 11.71 -9.48 6.92
N ASP A 30 12.83 -10.17 7.14
CA ASP A 30 12.84 -11.64 7.01
C ASP A 30 11.70 -12.20 7.89
N PRO A 31 10.82 -13.08 7.37
CA PRO A 31 9.74 -13.67 8.15
C PRO A 31 10.16 -14.39 9.44
N LYS A 32 11.45 -14.62 9.66
CA LYS A 32 12.01 -15.13 10.93
C LYS A 32 12.24 -14.02 11.96
N ASP A 33 12.57 -12.83 11.50
CA ASP A 33 12.88 -11.65 12.32
C ASP A 33 11.65 -10.76 12.52
N TYR A 34 10.58 -11.01 11.76
CA TYR A 34 9.30 -10.32 11.91
C TYR A 34 8.60 -10.72 13.21
N VAL A 35 8.48 -9.75 14.13
CA VAL A 35 7.70 -9.86 15.36
C VAL A 35 6.37 -9.11 15.16
N PRO A 36 5.22 -9.82 15.07
CA PRO A 36 3.93 -9.18 14.88
C PRO A 36 3.60 -8.29 16.08
N SER A 37 3.40 -7.00 15.84
CA SER A 37 2.88 -6.07 16.85
C SER A 37 2.02 -5.00 16.20
N ASP A 38 0.82 -4.82 16.75
CA ASP A 38 -0.02 -3.68 16.38
C ASP A 38 0.56 -2.44 17.05
N THR A 39 0.87 -1.42 16.26
CA THR A 39 1.45 -0.18 16.76
C THR A 39 0.68 1.00 16.21
N LYS A 40 0.05 1.77 17.10
CA LYS A 40 -0.52 3.07 16.74
C LYS A 40 0.63 4.08 16.58
N LEU A 41 0.69 4.75 15.43
CA LEU A 41 1.68 5.79 15.20
C LEU A 41 1.35 7.03 16.02
N ASP A 42 2.39 7.66 16.59
CA ASP A 42 2.27 8.96 17.25
C ASP A 42 1.95 10.04 16.19
N PRO A 43 0.88 10.84 16.35
CA PRO A 43 0.56 11.95 15.44
C PRO A 43 1.70 12.94 15.19
N ALA A 44 2.65 13.07 16.14
CA ALA A 44 3.82 13.93 15.99
C ALA A 44 5.01 13.25 15.27
N SER A 45 4.92 11.93 15.00
CA SER A 45 5.99 11.20 14.33
C SER A 45 6.08 11.53 12.85
N SER A 46 7.29 11.46 12.29
CA SER A 46 7.53 11.63 10.85
C SER A 46 6.75 10.61 10.01
N ASP A 47 6.60 9.39 10.50
CA ASP A 47 5.85 8.31 9.86
C ASP A 47 4.37 8.61 9.76
N PHE A 48 3.76 9.09 10.84
CA PHE A 48 2.36 9.51 10.81
C PHE A 48 2.16 10.65 9.81
N LEU A 49 2.98 11.70 9.89
CA LEU A 49 2.87 12.87 9.02
C LEU A 49 3.07 12.50 7.54
N PHE A 50 4.00 11.60 7.25
CA PHE A 50 4.24 11.11 5.91
C PHE A 50 3.03 10.32 5.37
N MET A 51 2.53 9.35 6.14
CA MET A 51 1.38 8.54 5.74
C MET A 51 0.10 9.38 5.61
N GLN A 52 -0.09 10.36 6.50
CA GLN A 52 -1.15 11.35 6.40
C GLN A 52 -1.02 12.17 5.11
N ALA A 53 0.19 12.64 4.78
CA ALA A 53 0.42 13.43 3.57
C ALA A 53 0.16 12.62 2.29
N ILE A 54 0.54 11.34 2.24
CA ILE A 54 0.21 10.47 1.10
C ILE A 54 -1.31 10.31 0.99
N PHE A 55 -2.00 9.97 2.08
CA PHE A 55 -3.44 9.75 2.06
C PHE A 55 -4.22 11.01 1.67
N GLN A 56 -3.90 12.16 2.27
CA GLN A 56 -4.55 13.42 1.95
C GLN A 56 -4.15 13.91 0.55
N GLY A 57 -2.93 13.62 0.11
CA GLY A 57 -2.44 13.94 -1.23
C GLY A 57 -3.07 13.10 -2.34
N SER A 58 -3.71 11.97 -2.02
CA SER A 58 -4.44 11.14 -2.98
C SER A 58 -5.94 11.46 -3.08
N LEU A 59 -6.42 12.47 -2.35
CA LEU A 59 -7.82 12.88 -2.42
C LEU A 59 -8.07 13.66 -3.70
N GLU A 60 -8.99 13.16 -4.53
CA GLU A 60 -9.31 13.70 -5.84
C GLU A 60 -10.80 14.05 -5.94
N SER A 61 -11.11 14.97 -6.83
CA SER A 61 -12.48 15.21 -7.29
C SER A 61 -13.01 13.95 -7.97
N HIS A 62 -14.30 13.65 -7.76
CA HIS A 62 -14.97 12.56 -8.46
C HIS A 62 -16.32 13.04 -9.02
N ARG A 63 -16.93 12.21 -9.86
CA ARG A 63 -18.29 12.48 -10.36
C ARG A 63 -19.27 12.45 -9.19
N LEU A 64 -20.19 13.41 -9.14
CA LEU A 64 -21.17 13.54 -8.06
C LEU A 64 -22.01 12.27 -7.89
N ASP A 65 -22.41 11.68 -9.03
CA ASP A 65 -23.16 10.43 -9.11
C ASP A 65 -22.61 9.56 -10.25
N TYR A 66 -23.00 8.28 -10.24
CA TYR A 66 -22.68 7.36 -11.33
C TYR A 66 -23.24 7.88 -12.66
N HIS A 67 -22.36 8.02 -13.67
CA HIS A 67 -22.62 8.65 -14.97
C HIS A 67 -22.93 10.17 -14.97
N SER A 68 -22.83 10.87 -13.84
CA SER A 68 -22.95 12.33 -13.84
C SER A 68 -21.76 12.99 -14.54
N ASP A 69 -22.00 14.09 -15.26
CA ASP A 69 -20.95 14.96 -15.80
C ASP A 69 -20.54 16.05 -14.81
N GLU A 70 -21.26 16.18 -13.69
CA GLU A 70 -20.92 17.07 -12.59
C GLU A 70 -19.83 16.44 -11.72
N TRP A 71 -18.83 17.24 -11.37
CA TRP A 71 -17.74 16.87 -10.48
C TRP A 71 -17.91 17.54 -9.13
N CYS A 72 -17.60 16.83 -8.05
CA CYS A 72 -17.53 17.40 -6.71
C CYS A 72 -16.10 17.81 -6.36
N GLU A 73 -15.98 18.71 -5.39
CA GLU A 73 -14.69 19.04 -4.78
C GLU A 73 -14.09 17.81 -4.08
N PRO A 74 -12.75 17.71 -3.99
CA PRO A 74 -12.11 16.62 -3.26
C PRO A 74 -12.59 16.57 -1.81
N ALA A 75 -12.79 15.36 -1.28
CA ALA A 75 -13.24 15.17 0.09
C ALA A 75 -12.29 15.84 1.09
N GLN A 76 -12.84 16.54 2.08
CA GLN A 76 -12.05 17.17 3.14
C GLN A 76 -11.98 16.22 4.34
N LEU A 77 -10.93 15.40 4.41
CA LEU A 77 -10.79 14.36 5.43
C LEU A 77 -9.69 14.71 6.45
N GLU A 78 -10.01 14.48 7.72
CA GLU A 78 -9.06 14.55 8.83
C GLU A 78 -8.62 13.14 9.24
N VAL A 79 -7.31 12.90 9.28
CA VAL A 79 -6.75 11.62 9.70
C VAL A 79 -6.68 11.57 11.23
N GLN A 80 -7.59 10.80 11.83
CA GLN A 80 -7.69 10.66 13.29
C GLN A 80 -6.62 9.73 13.88
N SER A 81 -6.24 8.68 13.14
CA SER A 81 -5.24 7.71 13.59
C SER A 81 -4.68 6.90 12.45
N ILE A 82 -3.42 6.48 12.59
CA ILE A 82 -2.75 5.53 11.71
C ILE A 82 -2.16 4.43 12.58
N SER A 83 -2.38 3.17 12.20
CA SER A 83 -1.81 2.02 12.91
C SER A 83 -1.11 1.10 11.93
N VAL A 84 0.07 0.63 12.32
CA VAL A 84 0.73 -0.51 11.71
C VAL A 84 0.09 -1.75 12.29
N VAL A 85 -0.40 -2.63 11.42
CA VAL A 85 -1.19 -3.79 11.80
C VAL A 85 -0.35 -5.05 11.65
N ALA A 86 -0.32 -5.87 12.70
CA ALA A 86 0.35 -7.15 12.76
C ALA A 86 -0.35 -8.16 11.85
N PHE A 87 0.43 -9.00 11.17
CA PHE A 87 -0.10 -10.12 10.37
C PHE A 87 0.66 -11.41 10.68
N PRO A 88 0.07 -12.60 10.46
CA PRO A 88 0.80 -13.85 10.63
C PRO A 88 2.06 -13.91 9.73
N PRO A 89 3.23 -14.33 10.24
CA PRO A 89 4.46 -14.46 9.45
C PRO A 89 4.29 -15.33 8.19
N GLU A 90 3.33 -16.27 8.21
CA GLU A 90 2.98 -17.14 7.08
C GLU A 90 2.45 -16.34 5.89
N LEU A 91 1.73 -15.23 6.12
CA LEU A 91 1.24 -14.36 5.05
C LEU A 91 2.41 -13.63 4.38
N LEU A 92 3.39 -13.17 5.16
CA LEU A 92 4.61 -12.57 4.62
C LEU A 92 5.40 -13.56 3.77
N ARG A 93 5.57 -14.80 4.24
CA ARG A 93 6.21 -15.86 3.46
C ARG A 93 5.49 -16.14 2.15
N LYS A 94 4.14 -16.15 2.16
CA LYS A 94 3.33 -16.30 0.94
C LYS A 94 3.56 -15.14 -0.02
N TYR A 95 3.53 -13.90 0.49
CA TYR A 95 3.80 -12.69 -0.30
C TYR A 95 5.17 -12.74 -0.98
N LEU A 96 6.23 -12.93 -0.21
CA LEU A 96 7.61 -12.99 -0.71
C LEU A 96 7.80 -14.09 -1.76
N ARG A 97 7.18 -15.26 -1.57
CA ARG A 97 7.20 -16.34 -2.57
C ARG A 97 6.50 -15.94 -3.87
N GLN A 98 5.39 -15.22 -3.83
CA GLN A 98 4.74 -14.75 -5.05
C GLN A 98 5.54 -13.63 -5.72
N ARG A 99 6.10 -12.69 -4.95
CA ARG A 99 7.01 -11.66 -5.44
C ARG A 99 8.19 -12.28 -6.20
N GLU A 100 8.83 -13.30 -5.64
CA GLU A 100 9.91 -14.05 -6.30
C GLU A 100 9.45 -14.78 -7.57
N ARG A 101 8.21 -15.29 -7.60
CA ARG A 101 7.65 -15.91 -8.81
C ARG A 101 7.39 -14.90 -9.91
N ILE A 102 6.92 -13.70 -9.56
CA ILE A 102 6.67 -12.60 -10.49
C ILE A 102 7.99 -12.09 -11.07
N SER A 103 9.05 -11.96 -10.24
CA SER A 103 10.37 -11.48 -10.69
C SER A 103 11.08 -12.42 -11.69
N LYS A 104 10.56 -13.64 -11.86
CA LYS A 104 11.05 -14.63 -12.84
C LYS A 104 10.26 -14.62 -14.15
N ARG A 105 9.22 -13.79 -14.27
CA ARG A 105 8.38 -13.69 -15.46
C ARG A 105 8.65 -12.40 -16.22
N PRO A 106 8.38 -12.35 -17.53
CA PRO A 106 8.26 -11.08 -18.25
C PRO A 106 7.11 -10.28 -17.61
N ILE A 107 7.39 -9.04 -17.24
CA ILE A 107 6.39 -8.13 -16.68
C ILE A 107 5.93 -7.23 -17.80
N ALA A 108 4.61 -7.18 -18.00
CA ALA A 108 4.02 -6.28 -18.98
C ALA A 108 4.29 -4.83 -18.56
N GLU A 109 4.64 -4.00 -19.53
CA GLU A 109 4.70 -2.56 -19.31
C GLU A 109 3.32 -2.04 -18.91
N LEU A 110 3.29 -1.18 -17.90
CA LEU A 110 2.06 -0.47 -17.54
C LEU A 110 1.70 0.47 -18.69
N ALA A 111 0.45 0.44 -19.12
CA ALA A 111 -0.06 1.36 -20.14
C ALA A 111 -0.01 2.83 -19.70
N SER A 112 0.06 3.09 -18.39
CA SER A 112 0.25 4.41 -17.82
C SER A 112 1.15 4.32 -16.59
N PRO A 113 2.21 5.13 -16.52
CA PRO A 113 3.11 5.12 -15.37
C PRO A 113 2.39 5.67 -14.13
N MET A 114 2.62 5.05 -12.98
CA MET A 114 2.08 5.50 -11.68
C MET A 114 3.15 6.29 -10.93
N ASP A 115 3.58 7.42 -11.50
CA ASP A 115 4.74 8.19 -11.00
C ASP A 115 4.57 8.67 -9.55
N ASN A 116 3.33 8.98 -9.17
CA ASN A 116 2.95 9.43 -7.84
C ASN A 116 2.76 8.28 -6.84
N ALA A 117 2.70 7.02 -7.29
CA ALA A 117 2.56 5.90 -6.41
C ALA A 117 3.87 5.63 -5.64
N LEU A 118 3.71 5.25 -4.38
CA LEU A 118 4.84 4.87 -3.54
C LEU A 118 5.34 3.49 -3.98
N ARG A 119 6.66 3.37 -4.20
CA ARG A 119 7.32 2.13 -4.63
C ARG A 119 8.40 1.75 -3.61
N PRO A 120 8.69 0.44 -3.46
CA PRO A 120 9.87 -0.03 -2.76
C PRO A 120 11.14 0.56 -3.35
N ALA A 121 12.05 1.06 -2.50
CA ALA A 121 13.31 1.64 -2.96
C ALA A 121 14.25 0.60 -3.60
N ILE A 122 14.06 -0.70 -3.33
CA ILE A 122 15.03 -1.73 -3.66
C ILE A 122 14.31 -2.98 -4.19
N SER A 123 14.43 -3.21 -5.49
CA SER A 123 14.43 -4.58 -6.01
C SER A 123 15.41 -4.65 -7.18
N SER A 124 16.32 -5.61 -7.15
CA SER A 124 17.27 -5.86 -8.24
C SER A 124 16.60 -6.34 -9.54
N LYS A 125 15.30 -6.65 -9.47
CA LYS A 125 14.42 -6.96 -10.59
C LYS A 125 13.08 -6.31 -10.32
N ASP A 126 12.76 -5.28 -11.09
CA ASP A 126 11.48 -4.60 -11.02
C ASP A 126 10.35 -5.65 -11.10
N VAL A 127 9.52 -5.71 -10.06
CA VAL A 127 8.32 -6.56 -9.97
C VAL A 127 7.03 -5.77 -10.16
N ASN A 128 7.15 -4.48 -10.51
CA ASN A 128 6.05 -3.53 -10.59
C ASN A 128 5.24 -3.47 -9.28
N GLU A 129 5.96 -3.43 -8.15
CA GLU A 129 5.42 -3.41 -6.79
C GLU A 129 5.14 -1.98 -6.34
N TYR A 130 3.98 -1.77 -5.72
CA TYR A 130 3.50 -0.48 -5.24
C TYR A 130 2.81 -0.62 -3.90
N PHE A 131 2.84 0.46 -3.13
CA PHE A 131 1.95 0.66 -2.01
C PHE A 131 0.66 1.34 -2.51
N LEU A 132 -0.47 0.69 -2.29
CA LEU A 132 -1.79 1.14 -2.75
C LEU A 132 -2.77 1.15 -1.59
N PHE A 133 -3.81 1.99 -1.69
CA PHE A 133 -4.89 2.00 -0.73
C PHE A 133 -5.83 0.81 -0.97
N HIS A 134 -6.62 0.46 0.04
CA HIS A 134 -7.69 -0.53 -0.14
C HIS A 134 -8.87 -0.16 0.74
N GLY A 135 -9.99 0.19 0.11
CA GLY A 135 -11.25 0.44 0.81
C GLY A 135 -12.03 -0.84 1.01
N CYS A 136 -12.36 -1.19 2.26
CA CYS A 136 -13.24 -2.31 2.58
C CYS A 136 -14.06 -2.07 3.86
N PRO A 137 -15.15 -2.84 4.07
CA PRO A 137 -15.85 -2.85 5.34
C PRO A 137 -14.94 -3.28 6.51
N TRP A 138 -15.17 -2.72 7.70
CA TRP A 138 -14.30 -2.97 8.87
C TRP A 138 -14.14 -4.46 9.23
N ASN A 139 -15.22 -5.23 9.13
CA ASN A 139 -15.19 -6.68 9.39
C ASN A 139 -14.36 -7.47 8.36
N ALA A 140 -14.04 -6.89 7.20
CA ALA A 140 -13.15 -7.48 6.22
C ALA A 140 -11.68 -7.24 6.58
N VAL A 141 -11.35 -6.11 7.23
CA VAL A 141 -9.98 -5.78 7.68
C VAL A 141 -9.43 -6.86 8.59
N GLU A 142 -10.20 -7.25 9.62
CA GLU A 142 -9.80 -8.31 10.57
C GLU A 142 -9.60 -9.66 9.86
N GLN A 143 -10.44 -9.97 8.86
CA GLN A 143 -10.31 -11.20 8.09
C GLN A 143 -9.08 -11.19 7.19
N ILE A 144 -8.82 -10.07 6.50
CA ILE A 144 -7.62 -9.89 5.67
C ILE A 144 -6.36 -9.99 6.53
N GLN A 145 -6.37 -9.37 7.71
CA GLN A 145 -5.25 -9.43 8.66
C GLN A 145 -4.94 -10.87 9.08
N GLN A 146 -5.97 -11.66 9.41
CA GLN A 146 -5.79 -13.02 9.92
C GLN A 146 -5.54 -14.07 8.83
N LYS A 147 -6.21 -13.94 7.68
CA LYS A 147 -6.26 -14.99 6.64
C LYS A 147 -5.52 -14.60 5.36
N GLY A 148 -5.17 -13.33 5.22
CA GLY A 148 -4.65 -12.74 4.00
C GLY A 148 -5.76 -12.45 2.99
N TRP A 149 -5.33 -11.97 1.84
CA TRP A 149 -6.19 -11.65 0.70
C TRP A 149 -6.78 -12.91 0.06
N ASP A 150 -8.10 -12.93 -0.12
CA ASP A 150 -8.81 -13.97 -0.89
C ASP A 150 -9.73 -13.31 -1.93
N TRP A 151 -9.32 -13.34 -3.19
CA TRP A 151 -10.08 -12.75 -4.30
C TRP A 151 -11.46 -13.41 -4.47
N ARG A 152 -11.67 -14.63 -3.98
CA ARG A 152 -12.97 -15.31 -4.08
C ARG A 152 -14.02 -14.67 -3.17
N LEU A 153 -13.57 -13.92 -2.17
CA LEU A 153 -14.40 -13.14 -1.26
C LEU A 153 -14.65 -11.71 -1.77
N SER A 154 -14.09 -11.34 -2.93
CA SER A 154 -14.43 -10.08 -3.59
C SER A 154 -15.95 -10.03 -3.86
N GLY A 155 -16.57 -8.89 -3.52
CA GLY A 155 -18.01 -8.72 -3.58
C GLY A 155 -18.57 -9.04 -4.96
N LYS A 156 -19.57 -9.94 -5.02
CA LYS A 156 -20.18 -10.38 -6.28
C LYS A 156 -21.09 -9.32 -6.93
N GLN A 157 -21.27 -8.14 -6.35
CA GLN A 157 -22.42 -7.27 -6.64
C GLN A 157 -22.14 -5.78 -6.91
N THR A 158 -20.90 -5.27 -6.83
CA THR A 158 -20.63 -3.84 -7.08
C THR A 158 -19.35 -3.59 -7.87
N GLY A 159 -19.47 -2.80 -8.95
CA GLY A 159 -18.37 -2.00 -9.51
C GLY A 159 -17.23 -2.73 -10.24
N ALA A 160 -17.37 -4.01 -10.60
CA ALA A 160 -16.31 -4.80 -11.21
C ALA A 160 -16.07 -4.48 -12.70
N MET A 161 -15.54 -3.29 -13.01
CA MET A 161 -15.21 -2.89 -14.40
C MET A 161 -14.14 -3.78 -15.05
N PHE A 162 -13.26 -4.39 -14.24
CA PHE A 162 -12.14 -5.21 -14.70
C PHE A 162 -12.30 -6.69 -14.29
N GLY A 163 -13.54 -7.13 -14.06
CA GLY A 163 -13.86 -8.51 -13.68
C GLY A 163 -13.70 -8.80 -12.19
N GLN A 164 -13.73 -10.08 -11.84
CA GLN A 164 -13.68 -10.51 -10.44
C GLN A 164 -12.24 -10.46 -9.90
N GLY A 165 -12.01 -9.64 -8.88
CA GLY A 165 -10.68 -9.42 -8.33
C GLY A 165 -10.69 -8.56 -7.06
N ILE A 166 -9.50 -8.32 -6.53
CA ILE A 166 -9.27 -7.38 -5.43
C ILE A 166 -8.81 -6.07 -6.07
N TYR A 167 -9.50 -4.98 -5.69
CA TYR A 167 -9.22 -3.65 -6.19
C TYR A 167 -8.42 -2.89 -5.13
N PHE A 168 -7.50 -2.06 -5.57
CA PHE A 168 -6.65 -1.21 -4.74
C PHE A 168 -6.70 0.21 -5.31
#